data_AF-A0A2D9CK50-F1
#
_entry.id   AF-A0A2D9CK50-F1
#
_cell.length_a   1.000
_cell.length_b   1.000
_cell.length_c   1.000
_cell.angle_alpha   90.00
_cell.angle_beta   90.00
_cell.angle_gamma   90.00
#
_symmetry.space_group_name_H-M   'P 1'
#
loop_
_entity.id
_entity.type
_entity.pdbx_description
1 polymer ?
#
loop_
_entity_poly.entity_id
_entity_poly.type
_entity_poly.pdbx_seq_one_letter_code
_entity_poly.pdbx_strand_id
1 'polypeptide(L)'
;MTDRRSGPPLFDLMRERGERPQTPPAQPTPKTSSEPRTDATAVPAPAPASPPEAEVSPRQSQGDTRSTAWDSTGGVSRAERSAAAMLDEPVQTDTGITLSVPKFYTMIAVALVLVVGAWAGGYRIGFNDGKDEMSQFVRDQPVVSPQPKNQDSTLAERTTQPERTSNQGGSATNPVADSDGGTSRPVDSGRSPSDIMTASGFRAEDPRTAGMNYLVLATLPTEQASDAISFMNQNGMTIIGVPQLDSRAGSANNPSRYTLYSLGLAIPGNRWSAMSNQRLEHQRQVATLGARWQRERRGGSDFSQTNWEKYEH
;
A
#
# COMPACT_ATOMS: atom_id res chain seq x y z
N MET A 1 13.95 3.23 63.24
CA MET A 1 14.65 2.04 62.73
C MET A 1 13.59 0.98 62.42
N THR A 2 13.20 0.87 61.16
CA THR A 2 12.37 -0.23 60.64
C THR A 2 12.78 -0.45 59.19
N ASP A 3 13.57 -1.50 58.97
CA ASP A 3 14.01 -1.95 57.65
C ASP A 3 12.81 -2.48 56.86
N ARG A 4 12.57 -1.90 55.69
CA ARG A 4 11.63 -2.43 54.69
C ARG A 4 12.38 -3.41 53.80
N ARG A 5 12.04 -4.70 53.96
CA ARG A 5 12.44 -5.84 53.15
C ARG A 5 12.19 -5.56 51.66
N SER A 6 13.28 -5.50 50.89
CA SER A 6 13.25 -5.62 49.44
C SER A 6 13.08 -7.10 49.07
N GLY A 7 11.93 -7.46 48.53
CA GLY A 7 11.71 -8.76 47.91
C GLY A 7 12.30 -8.78 46.50
N PRO A 8 12.76 -9.93 46.00
CA PRO A 8 13.33 -10.05 44.66
C PRO A 8 12.29 -9.67 43.58
N PRO A 9 12.72 -9.05 42.48
CA PRO A 9 11.84 -8.60 41.41
C PRO A 9 11.09 -9.77 40.79
N LEU A 10 9.78 -9.57 40.56
CA LEU A 10 8.82 -10.57 40.06
C LEU A 10 9.23 -11.24 38.73
N PHE A 11 10.21 -10.68 38.02
CA PHE A 11 10.67 -11.15 36.71
C PHE A 11 11.50 -12.43 36.75
N ASP A 12 12.11 -12.80 37.89
CA ASP A 12 12.85 -14.07 38.00
C ASP A 12 11.93 -15.29 38.08
N LEU A 13 10.68 -15.13 38.54
CA LEU A 13 9.73 -16.25 38.66
C LEU A 13 9.12 -16.70 37.33
N MET A 14 9.20 -15.90 36.26
CA MET A 14 8.70 -16.30 34.94
C MET A 14 9.75 -17.00 34.08
N ARG A 15 11.03 -16.92 34.41
CA ARG A 15 12.11 -17.57 33.64
C ARG A 15 12.30 -19.04 34.01
N GLU A 16 11.81 -19.48 35.19
CA GLU A 16 11.98 -20.85 35.68
C GLU A 16 10.91 -21.84 35.17
N ARG A 17 9.92 -21.36 34.41
CA ARG A 17 8.92 -22.22 33.73
C ARG A 17 9.26 -22.51 32.27
N GLY A 18 10.56 -22.62 31.99
CA GLY A 18 11.09 -23.08 30.71
C GLY A 18 10.74 -24.55 30.47
N GLU A 19 9.70 -24.76 29.69
CA GLU A 19 9.42 -26.02 29.00
C GLU A 19 10.68 -26.49 28.26
N ARG A 20 11.03 -27.76 28.46
CA ARG A 20 12.12 -28.42 27.74
C ARG A 20 11.78 -28.41 26.24
N PRO A 21 12.68 -27.95 25.36
CA PRO A 21 12.46 -28.13 23.92
C PRO A 21 12.44 -29.64 23.63
N GLN A 22 11.27 -30.14 23.24
CA GLN A 22 11.17 -31.48 22.68
C GLN A 22 12.01 -31.53 21.40
N THR A 23 13.02 -32.37 21.42
CA THR A 23 13.82 -32.73 20.27
C THR A 23 12.89 -33.27 19.18
N PRO A 24 12.84 -32.68 17.97
CA PRO A 24 12.04 -33.23 16.90
C PRO A 24 12.58 -34.63 16.52
N PRO A 25 11.70 -35.63 16.30
CA PRO A 25 12.13 -36.96 15.87
C PRO A 25 12.82 -36.88 14.50
N ALA A 26 13.89 -37.67 14.37
CA ALA A 26 14.71 -37.76 13.17
C ALA A 26 13.86 -37.97 11.91
N GLN A 27 14.01 -37.07 10.95
CA GLN A 27 13.41 -37.15 9.63
C GLN A 27 14.00 -38.36 8.88
N PRO A 28 13.16 -39.28 8.36
CA PRO A 28 13.66 -40.39 7.55
C PRO A 28 14.27 -39.85 6.25
N THR A 29 15.49 -40.27 5.98
CA THR A 29 16.25 -40.00 4.75
C THR A 29 15.43 -40.29 3.49
N PRO A 30 15.46 -39.43 2.46
CA PRO A 30 14.84 -39.73 1.18
C PRO A 30 15.56 -40.91 0.52
N LYS A 31 14.82 -42.00 0.28
CA LYS A 31 15.26 -43.07 -0.60
C LYS A 31 15.42 -42.50 -2.00
N THR A 32 16.66 -42.48 -2.48
CA THR A 32 17.02 -42.35 -3.89
C THR A 32 16.24 -43.39 -4.68
N SER A 33 15.16 -42.97 -5.35
CA SER A 33 14.44 -43.79 -6.31
C SER A 33 15.05 -43.52 -7.69
N SER A 34 15.93 -44.42 -8.07
CA SER A 34 16.40 -44.62 -9.43
C SER A 34 15.29 -45.22 -10.29
N GLU A 35 15.13 -44.64 -11.50
CA GLU A 35 14.51 -45.20 -12.72
C GLU A 35 12.97 -45.29 -12.80
N PRO A 36 12.36 -45.39 -14.01
CA PRO A 36 12.95 -45.51 -15.34
C PRO A 36 12.44 -44.49 -16.40
N ARG A 37 13.30 -44.34 -17.41
CA ARG A 37 13.03 -43.85 -18.76
C ARG A 37 11.89 -44.67 -19.38
N THR A 38 10.74 -44.05 -19.66
CA THR A 38 9.70 -44.65 -20.50
C THR A 38 9.63 -43.91 -21.82
N ASP A 39 9.76 -44.72 -22.86
CA ASP A 39 9.75 -44.40 -24.26
C ASP A 39 8.50 -43.63 -24.72
N ALA A 40 8.75 -42.88 -25.79
CA ALA A 40 7.78 -42.29 -26.67
C ALA A 40 6.66 -43.28 -27.03
N THR A 41 5.43 -42.95 -26.65
CA THR A 41 4.23 -43.44 -27.34
C THR A 41 3.45 -42.23 -27.83
N ALA A 42 3.50 -42.05 -29.15
CA ALA A 42 2.68 -41.09 -29.87
C ALA A 42 1.20 -41.42 -29.64
N VAL A 43 0.46 -40.47 -29.06
CA VAL A 43 -1.00 -40.52 -28.98
C VAL A 43 -1.56 -39.66 -30.12
N PRO A 44 -2.43 -40.20 -30.99
CA PRO A 44 -3.04 -39.46 -32.08
C PRO A 44 -4.08 -38.45 -31.57
N ALA A 45 -4.14 -37.31 -32.27
CA ALA A 45 -5.07 -36.22 -32.05
C ALA A 45 -6.55 -36.68 -32.13
N PRO A 46 -7.43 -36.27 -31.19
CA PRO A 46 -8.86 -36.36 -31.40
C PRO A 46 -9.36 -35.19 -32.27
N ALA A 47 -10.17 -35.55 -33.27
CA ALA A 47 -10.83 -34.68 -34.23
C ALA A 47 -11.75 -33.61 -33.58
N PRO A 48 -12.01 -32.48 -34.27
CA PRO A 48 -12.90 -31.43 -33.78
C PRO A 48 -14.36 -31.89 -33.81
N ALA A 49 -15.01 -31.88 -32.65
CA ALA A 49 -16.45 -32.03 -32.55
C ALA A 49 -17.15 -30.69 -32.87
N SER A 50 -18.10 -30.76 -33.79
CA SER A 50 -18.99 -29.70 -34.26
C SER A 50 -19.86 -29.09 -33.14
N PRO A 51 -20.33 -27.84 -33.32
CA PRO A 51 -21.16 -27.11 -32.36
C PRO A 51 -22.63 -27.60 -32.35
N PRO A 52 -23.30 -27.69 -31.18
CA PRO A 52 -24.76 -27.58 -31.11
C PRO A 52 -25.13 -26.09 -31.14
N GLU A 53 -25.76 -25.59 -32.19
CA GLU A 53 -27.21 -25.65 -32.44
C GLU A 53 -28.01 -24.71 -31.53
N ALA A 54 -28.77 -23.85 -32.20
CA ALA A 54 -29.39 -22.65 -31.69
C ALA A 54 -30.52 -22.93 -30.71
N GLU A 55 -30.52 -22.24 -29.57
CA GLU A 55 -31.72 -22.08 -28.75
C GLU A 55 -32.30 -20.68 -28.98
N VAL A 56 -33.28 -20.67 -29.89
CA VAL A 56 -34.20 -19.57 -30.13
C VAL A 56 -35.07 -19.42 -28.88
N SER A 57 -34.95 -18.29 -28.19
CA SER A 57 -35.94 -17.87 -27.18
C SER A 57 -36.67 -16.59 -27.62
N PRO A 58 -37.99 -16.51 -27.33
CA PRO A 58 -38.91 -15.68 -28.08
C PRO A 58 -38.98 -14.22 -27.62
N ARG A 59 -39.16 -13.40 -28.65
CA ARG A 59 -39.66 -12.02 -28.69
C ARG A 59 -40.95 -11.87 -27.88
N GLN A 60 -40.90 -11.23 -26.70
CA GLN A 60 -42.04 -10.58 -26.06
C GLN A 60 -42.11 -9.14 -26.59
N SER A 61 -42.96 -8.87 -27.59
CA SER A 61 -44.29 -8.24 -27.45
C SER A 61 -44.29 -7.04 -26.50
N GLN A 62 -44.19 -5.83 -27.05
CA GLN A 62 -45.36 -4.93 -27.22
C GLN A 62 -45.98 -4.50 -25.89
N GLY A 63 -45.61 -3.28 -25.48
CA GLY A 63 -46.33 -2.45 -24.54
C GLY A 63 -46.42 -1.04 -25.10
N ASP A 64 -47.31 -0.86 -26.08
CA ASP A 64 -47.82 0.44 -26.50
C ASP A 64 -48.56 1.10 -25.32
N THR A 65 -48.07 2.25 -24.84
CA THR A 65 -48.95 3.22 -24.19
C THR A 65 -48.58 4.63 -24.62
N ARG A 66 -49.29 5.05 -25.68
CA ARG A 66 -49.99 6.32 -25.83
C ARG A 66 -49.24 7.58 -25.38
N SER A 67 -48.71 8.24 -26.41
CA SER A 67 -48.73 9.68 -26.56
C SER A 67 -50.13 10.24 -26.23
N THR A 68 -50.24 11.01 -25.16
CA THR A 68 -51.34 11.96 -24.95
C THR A 68 -50.80 13.37 -25.17
N ALA A 69 -51.02 13.87 -26.38
CA ALA A 69 -51.12 15.30 -26.64
C ALA A 69 -52.30 15.85 -25.81
N TRP A 70 -52.03 16.81 -24.93
CA TRP A 70 -53.05 17.72 -24.42
C TRP A 70 -52.50 19.14 -24.40
N ASP A 71 -53.36 20.00 -24.92
CA ASP A 71 -53.23 21.42 -25.22
C ASP A 71 -52.54 22.26 -24.15
N SER A 72 -51.64 23.11 -24.66
CA SER A 72 -51.34 24.42 -24.10
C SER A 72 -52.58 25.31 -24.20
N THR A 73 -53.23 25.58 -23.07
CA THR A 73 -53.88 26.89 -22.87
C THR A 73 -54.12 27.15 -21.38
N GLY A 74 -53.39 28.13 -20.87
CA GLY A 74 -53.86 29.01 -19.79
C GLY A 74 -53.79 28.50 -18.36
N GLY A 75 -52.73 28.89 -17.66
CA GLY A 75 -52.86 29.55 -16.36
C GLY A 75 -53.21 28.70 -15.13
N VAL A 76 -52.34 28.84 -14.12
CA VAL A 76 -52.43 28.35 -12.73
C VAL A 76 -51.98 26.90 -12.52
N SER A 77 -50.72 26.78 -12.09
CA SER A 77 -49.96 25.56 -11.81
C SER A 77 -50.69 24.57 -10.89
N ARG A 78 -51.14 23.45 -11.48
CA ARG A 78 -51.68 22.28 -10.78
C ARG A 78 -50.63 21.52 -9.96
N ALA A 79 -49.34 21.79 -10.18
CA ALA A 79 -48.24 21.13 -9.46
C ALA A 79 -48.21 21.44 -7.95
N GLU A 80 -48.74 22.58 -7.51
CA GLU A 80 -48.70 22.96 -6.09
C GLU A 80 -49.85 22.37 -5.26
N ARG A 81 -50.95 21.90 -5.87
CA ARG A 81 -52.08 21.31 -5.12
C ARG A 81 -51.96 19.81 -4.86
N SER A 82 -51.04 19.11 -5.52
CA SER A 82 -50.90 17.64 -5.36
C SER A 82 -49.97 17.23 -4.22
N ALA A 83 -49.12 18.14 -3.71
CA ALA A 83 -48.19 17.83 -2.62
C ALA A 83 -48.86 17.81 -1.23
N ALA A 84 -50.01 18.47 -1.06
CA ALA A 84 -50.70 18.55 0.23
C ALA A 84 -51.66 17.37 0.50
N ALA A 85 -52.02 16.57 -0.51
CA ALA A 85 -53.01 15.50 -0.38
C ALA A 85 -52.40 14.07 -0.30
N MET A 86 -51.09 13.91 -0.47
CA MET A 86 -50.41 12.60 -0.39
C MET A 86 -49.75 12.31 0.97
N LEU A 87 -49.94 13.15 1.99
CA LEU A 87 -49.29 12.98 3.30
C LEU A 87 -50.08 12.13 4.30
N ASP A 88 -51.29 11.66 3.93
CA ASP A 88 -52.22 11.03 4.88
C ASP A 88 -52.70 9.64 4.44
N GLU A 89 -51.95 8.95 3.57
CA GLU A 89 -52.21 7.55 3.28
C GLU A 89 -51.52 6.66 4.34
N PRO A 90 -52.28 5.95 5.20
CA PRO A 90 -51.69 5.10 6.22
C PRO A 90 -51.06 3.88 5.57
N VAL A 91 -49.73 3.75 5.66
CA VAL A 91 -49.01 2.54 5.27
C VAL A 91 -49.45 1.40 6.19
N GLN A 92 -50.28 0.49 5.69
CA GLN A 92 -50.67 -0.72 6.41
C GLN A 92 -49.53 -1.74 6.30
N THR A 93 -48.92 -2.05 7.43
CA THR A 93 -48.05 -3.22 7.59
C THR A 93 -48.91 -4.42 8.02
N ASP A 94 -48.59 -5.61 7.52
CA ASP A 94 -49.34 -6.87 7.76
C ASP A 94 -49.49 -7.27 9.25
N THR A 95 -48.88 -6.51 10.16
CA THR A 95 -48.89 -6.75 11.61
C THR A 95 -50.01 -6.02 12.36
N GLY A 96 -50.90 -5.29 11.68
CA GLY A 96 -52.06 -4.63 12.30
C GLY A 96 -51.73 -3.40 13.16
N ILE A 97 -50.49 -2.89 13.09
CA ILE A 97 -50.04 -1.71 13.82
C ILE A 97 -50.07 -0.51 12.87
N THR A 98 -51.08 0.35 12.97
CA THR A 98 -51.16 1.59 12.19
C THR A 98 -50.30 2.68 12.83
N LEU A 99 -49.08 2.90 12.32
CA LEU A 99 -48.30 4.10 12.64
C LEU A 99 -48.65 5.22 11.66
N SER A 100 -48.88 6.43 12.18
CA SER A 100 -49.02 7.60 11.31
C SER A 100 -47.69 7.87 10.59
N VAL A 101 -47.77 8.24 9.32
CA VAL A 101 -46.62 8.53 8.45
C VAL A 101 -45.63 9.51 9.11
N PRO A 102 -46.05 10.60 9.77
CA PRO A 102 -45.12 11.50 10.47
C PRO A 102 -44.33 10.79 11.58
N LYS A 103 -44.96 9.87 12.34
CA LYS A 103 -44.29 9.14 13.41
C LYS A 103 -43.23 8.19 12.86
N PHE A 104 -43.49 7.55 11.73
CA PHE A 104 -42.52 6.68 11.07
C PHE A 104 -41.24 7.45 10.66
N TYR A 105 -41.39 8.63 10.05
CA TYR A 105 -40.25 9.47 9.70
C TYR A 105 -39.48 9.97 10.92
N THR A 106 -40.16 10.31 12.02
CA THR A 106 -39.46 10.69 13.26
C THR A 106 -38.64 9.55 13.84
N MET A 107 -39.13 8.30 13.77
CA MET A 107 -38.38 7.12 14.21
C MET A 107 -37.12 6.89 13.36
N ILE A 108 -37.22 7.03 12.03
CA ILE A 108 -36.06 6.94 11.13
C ILE A 108 -35.04 8.02 11.45
N ALA A 109 -35.49 9.27 11.64
CA ALA A 109 -34.61 10.39 11.96
C ALA A 109 -33.86 10.16 13.28
N VAL A 110 -34.55 9.69 14.33
CA VAL A 110 -33.92 9.34 15.61
C VAL A 110 -32.91 8.20 15.43
N ALA A 111 -33.26 7.16 14.67
CA ALA A 111 -32.35 6.05 14.41
C ALA A 111 -31.07 6.52 13.68
N LEU A 112 -31.20 7.38 12.66
CA LEU A 112 -30.05 7.95 11.95
C LEU A 112 -29.16 8.81 12.86
N VAL A 113 -29.76 9.64 13.73
CA VAL A 113 -29.00 10.43 14.72
C VAL A 113 -28.24 9.52 15.68
N LEU A 114 -28.84 8.41 16.13
CA LEU A 114 -28.14 7.43 16.98
C LEU A 114 -26.98 6.73 16.28
N VAL A 115 -27.15 6.34 15.01
CA VAL A 115 -26.08 5.72 14.21
C VAL A 115 -24.91 6.69 14.01
N VAL A 116 -25.20 7.94 13.64
CA VAL A 116 -24.18 8.99 13.49
C VAL A 116 -23.50 9.30 14.82
N GLY A 117 -24.27 9.36 15.92
CA GLY A 117 -23.73 9.58 17.26
C GLY A 117 -22.80 8.45 17.72
N ALA A 118 -23.19 7.19 17.49
CA ALA A 118 -22.35 6.03 17.78
C ALA A 118 -21.08 6.01 16.94
N TRP A 119 -21.18 6.30 15.64
CA TRP A 119 -20.02 6.40 14.76
C TRP A 119 -19.06 7.51 15.18
N ALA A 120 -19.56 8.71 15.48
CA ALA A 120 -18.75 9.83 15.94
C ALA A 120 -18.11 9.57 17.31
N GLY A 121 -18.83 8.90 18.22
CA GLY A 121 -18.31 8.45 19.51
C GLY A 121 -17.16 7.45 19.37
N GLY A 122 -17.35 6.42 18.54
CA GLY A 122 -16.32 5.42 18.25
C GLY A 122 -15.08 6.04 17.60
N TYR A 123 -15.27 6.97 16.65
CA TYR A 123 -14.18 7.69 16.00
C TYR A 123 -13.34 8.51 16.99
N ARG A 124 -13.99 9.21 17.94
CA ARG A 124 -13.28 10.00 18.95
C ARG A 124 -12.48 9.14 19.93
N ILE A 125 -13.01 7.99 20.34
CA ILE A 125 -12.31 7.07 21.25
C ILE A 125 -11.07 6.50 20.54
N GLY A 126 -11.24 5.95 19.33
CA GLY A 126 -10.11 5.38 18.59
C GLY A 126 -9.03 6.40 18.22
N PHE A 127 -9.40 7.65 17.94
CA PHE A 127 -8.44 8.71 17.62
C PHE A 127 -7.63 9.19 18.83
N ASN A 128 -8.18 9.09 20.05
CA ASN A 128 -7.46 9.45 21.27
C ASN A 128 -6.51 8.32 21.70
N ASP A 129 -6.95 7.07 21.68
CA ASP A 129 -6.11 5.92 22.03
C ASP A 129 -4.88 5.81 21.11
N GLY A 130 -5.05 6.08 19.80
CA GLY A 130 -3.93 6.08 18.84
C GLY A 130 -2.86 7.16 19.10
N LYS A 131 -3.22 8.28 19.75
CA LYS A 131 -2.23 9.31 20.12
C LYS A 131 -1.41 8.90 21.34
N ASP A 132 -2.05 8.25 22.31
CA ASP A 132 -1.37 7.79 23.52
C ASP A 132 -0.37 6.67 23.18
N GLU A 133 -0.75 5.73 22.32
CA GLU A 133 0.17 4.70 21.82
C GLU A 133 1.34 5.30 21.01
N MET A 134 1.09 6.23 20.09
CA MET A 134 2.18 6.89 19.34
C MET A 134 3.12 7.69 20.24
N SER A 135 2.62 8.29 21.32
CA SER A 135 3.47 9.01 22.28
C SER A 135 4.40 8.08 23.07
N GLN A 136 3.98 6.84 23.29
CA GLN A 136 4.75 5.83 23.99
C GLN A 136 5.87 5.27 23.11
N PHE A 137 5.62 5.06 21.82
CA PHE A 137 6.65 4.61 20.86
C PHE A 137 7.78 5.62 20.63
N VAL A 138 7.57 6.91 20.90
CA VAL A 138 8.62 7.94 20.78
C VAL A 138 9.51 8.02 22.03
N ARG A 139 9.01 7.62 23.21
CA ARG A 139 9.77 7.73 24.46
C ARG A 139 10.75 6.57 24.71
N ASP A 140 10.50 5.41 24.14
CA ASP A 140 11.32 4.21 24.37
C ASP A 140 12.31 3.90 23.24
N GLN A 141 12.48 4.78 22.24
CA GLN A 141 13.68 4.69 21.41
C GLN A 141 14.86 5.23 22.22
N PRO A 142 15.83 4.37 22.61
CA PRO A 142 17.04 4.87 23.23
C PRO A 142 17.70 5.82 22.24
N VAL A 143 17.73 7.10 22.59
CA VAL A 143 18.50 8.11 21.86
C VAL A 143 19.93 7.59 21.85
N VAL A 144 20.36 7.02 20.73
CA VAL A 144 21.75 6.68 20.48
C VAL A 144 22.47 8.02 20.37
N SER A 145 22.88 8.56 21.52
CA SER A 145 23.78 9.69 21.56
C SER A 145 25.04 9.30 20.78
N PRO A 146 25.41 10.03 19.72
CA PRO A 146 26.64 9.74 19.01
C PRO A 146 27.80 9.81 20.00
N GLN A 147 28.46 8.67 20.18
CA GLN A 147 29.60 8.51 21.06
C GLN A 147 30.65 9.56 20.70
N PRO A 148 31.00 10.50 21.60
CA PRO A 148 32.11 11.41 21.35
C PRO A 148 33.37 10.56 21.18
N LYS A 149 34.06 10.73 20.05
CA LYS A 149 35.42 10.22 19.83
C LYS A 149 36.31 10.81 20.93
N ASN A 150 36.50 10.07 22.01
CA ASN A 150 37.53 10.36 22.97
C ASN A 150 38.89 10.24 22.26
N GLN A 151 39.54 11.38 22.15
CA GLN A 151 40.96 11.53 21.95
C GLN A 151 41.67 10.90 23.16
N ASP A 152 42.21 9.70 23.01
CA ASP A 152 43.23 9.22 23.93
C ASP A 152 44.58 9.82 23.52
N SER A 153 44.90 10.91 24.21
CA SER A 153 46.29 11.30 24.48
C SER A 153 46.82 10.37 25.56
N THR A 154 47.81 9.54 25.25
CA THR A 154 48.74 9.04 26.26
C THR A 154 50.15 9.49 25.91
N LEU A 155 50.64 10.36 26.80
CA LEU A 155 51.99 10.88 26.90
C LEU A 155 52.99 9.76 27.26
N ALA A 156 54.21 9.96 26.74
CA ALA A 156 55.51 9.71 27.36
C ALA A 156 56.33 8.54 26.79
N GLU A 157 57.21 8.85 25.84
CA GLU A 157 58.63 8.52 26.05
C GLU A 157 59.54 9.60 25.45
N ARG A 158 60.48 10.05 26.29
CA ARG A 158 61.37 11.19 26.11
C ARG A 158 62.73 10.64 25.72
N THR A 159 63.25 10.96 24.54
CA THR A 159 64.69 10.83 24.22
C THR A 159 65.11 11.86 23.16
N THR A 160 65.82 12.88 23.66
CA THR A 160 66.84 13.77 23.06
C THR A 160 67.00 13.96 21.54
N GLN A 161 66.71 15.20 21.10
CA GLN A 161 67.64 16.20 20.49
C GLN A 161 68.27 15.95 19.08
N PRO A 162 68.86 16.97 18.41
CA PRO A 162 68.30 18.16 17.74
C PRO A 162 68.57 18.17 16.20
N GLU A 163 67.84 18.95 15.40
CA GLU A 163 68.49 19.95 14.53
C GLU A 163 67.50 20.93 13.87
N ARG A 164 68.01 22.14 13.69
CA ARG A 164 67.38 23.31 13.08
C ARG A 164 67.22 23.09 11.58
N THR A 165 66.08 23.45 11.00
CA THR A 165 66.09 24.27 9.78
C THR A 165 64.83 25.11 9.69
N SER A 166 65.00 26.39 9.95
CA SER A 166 64.17 27.47 9.43
C SER A 166 64.20 27.39 7.90
N ASN A 167 63.04 27.34 7.25
CA ASN A 167 62.80 27.96 5.95
C ASN A 167 61.29 28.19 5.83
N GLN A 168 60.82 29.44 5.95
CA GLN A 168 60.87 30.50 4.93
C GLN A 168 59.74 30.34 3.92
N GLY A 169 58.96 31.42 3.80
CA GLY A 169 57.66 31.47 3.15
C GLY A 169 57.67 30.95 1.72
N GLY A 170 56.71 30.07 1.45
CA GLY A 170 56.26 29.74 0.11
C GLY A 170 54.82 30.18 -0.02
N SER A 171 54.58 31.24 -0.78
CA SER A 171 53.29 31.57 -1.36
C SER A 171 52.76 30.34 -2.10
N ALA A 172 51.85 29.59 -1.47
CA ALA A 172 51.10 28.55 -2.15
C ALA A 172 50.01 29.24 -2.97
N THR A 173 50.34 29.53 -4.22
CA THR A 173 49.38 29.71 -5.30
C THR A 173 48.40 28.54 -5.26
N ASN A 174 47.14 28.84 -4.94
CA ASN A 174 46.01 27.94 -5.17
C ASN A 174 46.12 27.43 -6.61
N PRO A 175 46.24 26.11 -6.85
CA PRO A 175 46.00 25.60 -8.17
C PRO A 175 44.50 25.82 -8.46
N VAL A 176 44.24 26.79 -9.33
CA VAL A 176 43.07 26.83 -10.19
C VAL A 176 43.15 25.57 -11.04
N ALA A 177 42.69 24.45 -10.46
CA ALA A 177 42.56 23.18 -11.16
C ALA A 177 41.17 23.16 -11.78
N ASP A 178 41.15 23.55 -13.05
CA ASP A 178 40.14 23.29 -14.08
C ASP A 178 38.82 22.68 -13.59
N SER A 179 37.92 23.60 -13.27
CA SER A 179 36.48 23.46 -13.43
C SER A 179 36.13 23.22 -14.90
N ASP A 180 36.45 22.05 -15.47
CA ASP A 180 35.92 21.65 -16.78
C ASP A 180 35.70 20.14 -16.92
N GLY A 181 35.58 19.45 -15.77
CA GLY A 181 34.94 18.14 -15.67
C GLY A 181 33.42 18.30 -15.60
N GLY A 182 32.84 18.99 -16.59
CA GLY A 182 31.39 19.03 -16.80
C GLY A 182 30.91 17.60 -17.04
N THR A 183 30.66 16.88 -15.93
CA THR A 183 29.91 15.64 -15.93
C THR A 183 28.57 16.04 -16.48
N SER A 184 28.45 15.92 -17.80
CA SER A 184 27.27 16.19 -18.57
C SER A 184 26.26 15.20 -18.05
N ARG A 185 25.54 15.63 -17.00
CA ARG A 185 24.45 14.89 -16.39
C ARG A 185 23.55 14.61 -17.60
N PRO A 186 23.46 13.36 -18.07
CA PRO A 186 22.84 13.04 -19.34
C PRO A 186 21.49 13.71 -19.33
N VAL A 187 21.33 14.72 -20.19
CA VAL A 187 20.12 15.53 -20.24
C VAL A 187 19.05 14.53 -20.67
N ASP A 188 18.13 14.24 -19.75
CA ASP A 188 17.06 13.25 -19.85
C ASP A 188 15.98 13.73 -20.85
N SER A 189 16.43 14.10 -22.06
CA SER A 189 15.69 14.85 -23.07
C SER A 189 14.60 14.04 -23.78
N GLY A 190 14.39 12.79 -23.36
CA GLY A 190 13.42 11.87 -23.96
C GLY A 190 12.30 11.43 -23.01
N ARG A 191 12.29 11.91 -21.76
CA ARG A 191 11.32 11.45 -20.76
C ARG A 191 10.00 12.21 -20.88
N SER A 192 8.94 11.51 -21.27
CA SER A 192 7.59 12.04 -21.16
C SER A 192 7.15 12.02 -19.69
N PRO A 193 6.40 13.03 -19.19
CA PRO A 193 5.83 13.01 -17.85
C PRO A 193 4.86 11.83 -17.63
N SER A 194 4.37 11.21 -18.71
CA SER A 194 3.51 10.02 -18.67
C SER A 194 4.27 8.69 -18.65
N ASP A 195 5.61 8.70 -18.77
CA ASP A 195 6.36 7.46 -18.87
C ASP A 195 6.38 6.70 -17.54
N ILE A 196 6.18 5.39 -17.65
CA ILE A 196 6.21 4.46 -16.54
C ILE A 196 7.66 4.09 -16.24
N MET A 197 8.00 4.21 -14.96
CA MET A 197 9.31 3.90 -14.45
C MET A 197 9.42 2.40 -14.18
N THR A 198 10.46 1.77 -14.73
CA THR A 198 10.77 0.35 -14.53
C THR A 198 12.24 0.20 -14.12
N ALA A 199 12.65 -0.99 -13.68
CA ALA A 199 14.06 -1.24 -13.34
C ALA A 199 15.00 -1.10 -14.56
N SER A 200 14.48 -1.29 -15.78
CA SER A 200 15.20 -1.12 -17.04
C SER A 200 15.19 0.32 -17.59
N GLY A 201 14.55 1.27 -16.90
CA GLY A 201 14.37 2.65 -17.35
C GLY A 201 12.91 3.03 -17.57
N PHE A 202 12.68 4.11 -18.31
CA PHE A 202 11.34 4.62 -18.62
C PHE A 202 10.74 3.91 -19.83
N ARG A 203 9.45 3.59 -19.78
CA ARG A 203 8.68 3.00 -20.88
C ARG A 203 7.39 3.76 -21.08
N ALA A 204 7.01 3.97 -22.33
CA ALA A 204 5.75 4.64 -22.68
C ALA A 204 4.51 3.75 -22.42
N GLU A 205 4.67 2.42 -22.50
CA GLU A 205 3.59 1.45 -22.37
C GLU A 205 3.47 0.92 -20.94
N ASP A 206 2.24 0.83 -20.43
CA ASP A 206 1.92 0.22 -19.15
C ASP A 206 1.90 -1.31 -19.26
N PRO A 207 2.76 -2.04 -18.54
CA PRO A 207 2.75 -3.49 -18.59
C PRO A 207 1.55 -4.12 -17.84
N ARG A 208 0.74 -3.34 -17.12
CA ARG A 208 -0.46 -3.83 -16.44
C ARG A 208 -1.54 -4.20 -17.46
N THR A 209 -2.12 -5.38 -17.30
CA THR A 209 -3.30 -5.81 -18.06
C THR A 209 -4.59 -5.30 -17.41
N ALA A 210 -5.48 -4.69 -18.20
CA ALA A 210 -6.78 -4.23 -17.75
C ALA A 210 -7.62 -5.38 -17.14
N GLY A 211 -8.38 -5.07 -16.09
CA GLY A 211 -9.22 -6.04 -15.37
C GLY A 211 -8.49 -6.88 -14.31
N MET A 212 -7.16 -6.75 -14.21
CA MET A 212 -6.36 -7.37 -13.15
C MET A 212 -6.22 -6.43 -11.95
N ASN A 213 -6.12 -7.00 -10.76
CA ASN A 213 -5.81 -6.30 -9.52
C ASN A 213 -4.30 -6.39 -9.26
N TYR A 214 -3.71 -5.25 -8.93
CA TYR A 214 -2.29 -5.11 -8.59
C TYR A 214 -2.15 -4.54 -7.19
N LEU A 215 -1.06 -4.88 -6.51
CA LEU A 215 -0.76 -4.35 -5.20
C LEU A 215 -0.07 -2.99 -5.31
N VAL A 216 -0.73 -1.95 -4.82
CA VAL A 216 -0.21 -0.59 -4.64
C VAL A 216 0.64 -0.54 -3.38
N LEU A 217 1.86 -0.03 -3.52
CA LEU A 217 2.86 -0.02 -2.45
C LEU A 217 2.92 1.32 -1.74
N ALA A 218 3.24 2.39 -2.48
CA ALA A 218 3.34 3.75 -1.98
C ALA A 218 3.41 4.74 -3.15
N THR A 219 3.14 6.01 -2.87
CA THR A 219 3.46 7.13 -3.77
C THR A 219 4.74 7.80 -3.28
N LEU A 220 5.79 7.79 -4.10
CA LEU A 220 7.11 8.32 -3.76
C LEU A 220 7.57 9.41 -4.75
N PRO A 221 8.46 10.34 -4.33
CA PRO A 221 9.17 11.20 -5.26
C PRO A 221 10.00 10.39 -6.26
N THR A 222 10.23 10.94 -7.46
CA THR A 222 10.99 10.27 -8.55
C THR A 222 12.28 9.58 -8.10
N GLU A 223 13.13 10.25 -7.31
CA GLU A 223 14.42 9.70 -6.87
C GLU A 223 14.26 8.50 -5.92
N GLN A 224 13.29 8.56 -5.01
CA GLN A 224 13.01 7.44 -4.10
C GLN A 224 12.31 6.29 -4.83
N ALA A 225 11.44 6.60 -5.79
CA ALA A 225 10.77 5.60 -6.61
C ALA A 225 11.77 4.78 -7.42
N SER A 226 12.77 5.42 -8.05
CA SER A 226 13.79 4.71 -8.83
C SER A 226 14.69 3.83 -7.95
N ASP A 227 15.12 4.30 -6.78
CA ASP A 227 15.89 3.50 -5.83
C ASP A 227 15.07 2.32 -5.28
N ALA A 228 13.80 2.54 -4.92
CA ALA A 228 12.90 1.48 -4.48
C ALA A 228 12.70 0.41 -5.56
N ILE A 229 12.47 0.82 -6.82
CA ILE A 229 12.33 -0.09 -7.97
C ILE A 229 13.58 -0.93 -8.17
N SER A 230 14.76 -0.29 -8.14
CA SER A 230 16.04 -0.99 -8.26
C SER A 230 16.25 -1.99 -7.13
N PHE A 231 16.00 -1.58 -5.87
CA PHE A 231 16.16 -2.44 -4.70
C PHE A 231 15.21 -3.65 -4.73
N MET A 232 13.93 -3.42 -5.02
CA MET A 232 12.93 -4.49 -5.08
C MET A 232 13.25 -5.50 -6.20
N ASN A 233 13.65 -5.01 -7.37
CA ASN A 233 14.01 -5.87 -8.49
C ASN A 233 15.27 -6.71 -8.22
N GLN A 234 16.29 -6.13 -7.56
CA GLN A 234 17.47 -6.87 -7.09
C GLN A 234 17.12 -7.99 -6.11
N ASN A 235 15.98 -7.88 -5.43
CA ASN A 235 15.48 -8.85 -4.46
C ASN A 235 14.36 -9.74 -5.02
N GLY A 236 14.25 -9.82 -6.35
CA GLY A 236 13.33 -10.73 -7.03
C GLY A 236 11.87 -10.26 -7.06
N MET A 237 11.59 -9.00 -6.68
CA MET A 237 10.25 -8.43 -6.74
C MET A 237 10.16 -7.39 -7.86
N THR A 238 9.46 -7.75 -8.94
CA THR A 238 9.22 -6.83 -10.04
C THR A 238 8.19 -5.78 -9.64
N ILE A 239 8.61 -4.52 -9.65
CA ILE A 239 7.75 -3.37 -9.39
C ILE A 239 7.91 -2.33 -10.49
N ILE A 240 6.86 -1.54 -10.70
CA ILE A 240 6.83 -0.41 -11.63
C ILE A 240 6.37 0.84 -10.91
N GLY A 241 6.77 2.02 -11.39
CA GLY A 241 6.27 3.30 -10.96
C GLY A 241 5.41 3.93 -12.03
N VAL A 242 4.16 4.21 -11.73
CA VAL A 242 3.23 4.92 -12.62
C VAL A 242 3.18 6.38 -12.20
N PRO A 243 3.36 7.35 -13.12
CA PRO A 243 3.32 8.76 -12.76
C PRO A 243 1.92 9.14 -12.28
N GLN A 244 1.85 9.81 -11.13
CA GLN A 244 0.58 10.33 -10.61
C GLN A 244 0.40 11.75 -11.14
N LEU A 245 -0.50 11.91 -12.13
CA LEU A 245 -0.93 13.23 -12.57
C LEU A 245 -1.92 13.78 -11.55
N ASP A 246 -1.45 14.63 -10.64
CA ASP A 246 -2.35 15.42 -9.82
C ASP A 246 -3.02 16.48 -10.70
N SER A 247 -4.24 16.17 -11.15
CA SER A 247 -5.03 17.05 -12.01
C SER A 247 -5.43 18.37 -11.34
N ARG A 248 -5.31 18.48 -10.01
CA ARG A 248 -5.68 19.69 -9.25
C ARG A 248 -4.50 20.62 -9.01
N ALA A 249 -3.28 20.11 -9.09
CA ALA A 249 -2.11 20.88 -8.77
C ALA A 249 -1.57 21.52 -10.06
N GLY A 250 -1.78 22.83 -10.21
CA GLY A 250 -1.30 23.59 -11.37
C GLY A 250 0.15 23.23 -11.71
N SER A 251 0.41 22.95 -12.99
CA SER A 251 1.61 22.31 -13.56
C SER A 251 2.97 22.92 -13.21
N ALA A 252 3.05 24.00 -12.45
CA ALA A 252 4.24 24.84 -12.39
C ALA A 252 5.29 24.43 -11.36
N ASN A 253 4.99 23.65 -10.31
CA ASN A 253 6.00 23.41 -9.27
C ASN A 253 5.86 22.15 -8.41
N ASN A 254 5.09 21.15 -8.85
CA ASN A 254 4.97 19.92 -8.08
C ASN A 254 6.00 18.89 -8.56
N PRO A 255 6.86 18.37 -7.66
CA PRO A 255 7.79 17.31 -8.04
C PRO A 255 6.99 16.10 -8.50
N SER A 256 7.42 15.48 -9.60
CA SER A 256 6.77 14.29 -10.13
C SER A 256 6.81 13.15 -9.09
N ARG A 257 5.61 12.66 -8.78
CA ARG A 257 5.39 11.53 -7.87
C ARG A 257 5.01 10.30 -8.67
N TYR A 258 5.48 9.16 -8.20
CA TYR A 258 5.23 7.87 -8.81
C TYR A 258 4.55 6.97 -7.81
N THR A 259 3.40 6.42 -8.18
CA THR A 259 2.73 5.36 -7.43
C THR A 259 3.34 4.03 -7.85
N LEU A 260 3.88 3.32 -6.88
CA LEU A 260 4.53 2.03 -7.09
C LEU A 260 3.50 0.90 -7.07
N TYR A 261 3.57 0.02 -8.07
CA TYR A 261 2.75 -1.18 -8.18
C TYR A 261 3.64 -2.42 -8.25
N SER A 262 3.25 -3.48 -7.55
CA SER A 262 3.89 -4.79 -7.69
C SER A 262 3.28 -5.58 -8.84
N LEU A 263 4.15 -6.09 -9.72
CA LEU A 263 3.78 -6.99 -10.82
C LEU A 263 3.99 -8.47 -10.48
N GLY A 264 4.51 -8.77 -9.28
CA GLY A 264 4.78 -10.16 -8.86
C GLY A 264 3.52 -11.02 -8.69
N LEU A 265 2.36 -10.39 -8.48
CA LEU A 265 1.08 -11.07 -8.38
C LEU A 265 -0.03 -10.21 -9.00
N ALA A 266 -0.50 -10.60 -10.18
CA ALA A 266 -1.67 -10.04 -10.84
C ALA A 266 -2.89 -10.94 -10.60
N ILE A 267 -3.98 -10.37 -10.09
CA ILE A 267 -5.16 -11.16 -9.68
C ILE A 267 -6.35 -10.81 -10.56
N PRO A 268 -6.89 -11.77 -11.34
CA PRO A 268 -8.14 -11.57 -12.06
C PRO A 268 -9.28 -11.22 -11.11
N GLY A 269 -10.13 -10.26 -11.47
CA GLY A 269 -11.25 -9.85 -10.62
C GLY A 269 -12.18 -11.00 -10.21
N ASN A 270 -12.42 -11.97 -11.10
CA ASN A 270 -13.23 -13.16 -10.80
C ASN A 270 -12.57 -14.16 -9.83
N ARG A 271 -11.26 -14.07 -9.60
CA ARG A 271 -10.50 -14.95 -8.68
C ARG A 271 -10.11 -14.27 -7.38
N TRP A 272 -10.48 -13.00 -7.19
CA TRP A 272 -10.11 -12.19 -6.04
C TRP A 272 -10.36 -12.86 -4.68
N SER A 273 -11.56 -13.42 -4.50
CA SER A 273 -11.96 -14.10 -3.26
C SER A 273 -11.23 -15.42 -3.06
N ALA A 274 -11.00 -16.18 -4.14
CA ALA A 274 -10.32 -17.47 -4.10
C ALA A 274 -8.82 -17.35 -3.80
N MET A 275 -8.22 -16.19 -4.06
CA MET A 275 -6.77 -15.95 -3.91
C MET A 275 -6.40 -15.20 -2.62
N SER A 276 -7.23 -15.25 -1.58
CA SER A 276 -7.01 -14.52 -0.31
C SER A 276 -5.66 -14.85 0.34
N ASN A 277 -5.26 -16.12 0.34
CA ASN A 277 -4.00 -16.57 0.93
C ASN A 277 -2.79 -16.06 0.15
N GLN A 278 -2.83 -16.13 -1.19
CA GLN A 278 -1.76 -15.60 -2.04
C GLN A 278 -1.61 -14.09 -1.88
N ARG A 279 -2.73 -13.36 -1.72
CA ARG A 279 -2.69 -11.92 -1.44
C ARG A 279 -1.97 -11.61 -0.14
N LEU A 280 -2.34 -12.30 0.94
CA LEU A 280 -1.74 -12.09 2.25
C LEU A 280 -0.24 -12.41 2.25
N GLU A 281 0.16 -13.50 1.58
CA GLU A 281 1.57 -13.88 1.48
C GLU A 281 2.38 -12.84 0.68
N HIS A 282 1.84 -12.38 -0.45
CA HIS A 282 2.49 -11.34 -1.25
C HIS A 282 2.64 -10.03 -0.47
N GLN A 283 1.61 -9.62 0.28
CA GLN A 283 1.67 -8.44 1.15
C GLN A 283 2.74 -8.59 2.25
N ARG A 284 2.84 -9.78 2.87
CA ARG A 284 3.87 -10.06 3.88
C ARG A 284 5.28 -10.00 3.30
N GLN A 285 5.47 -10.56 2.10
CA GLN A 285 6.76 -10.52 1.40
C GLN A 285 7.17 -9.08 1.08
N VAL A 286 6.24 -8.28 0.55
CA VAL A 286 6.43 -6.86 0.25
C VAL A 286 6.81 -6.07 1.50
N ALA A 287 6.05 -6.24 2.60
CA ALA A 287 6.31 -5.54 3.86
C ALA A 287 7.69 -5.92 4.45
N THR A 288 8.10 -7.19 4.33
CA THR A 288 9.43 -7.64 4.76
C THR A 288 10.54 -6.97 3.96
N LEU A 289 10.39 -6.89 2.63
CA LEU A 289 11.35 -6.21 1.76
C LEU A 289 11.36 -4.69 1.99
N GLY A 290 10.19 -4.08 2.20
CA GLY A 290 10.07 -2.65 2.46
C GLY A 290 10.70 -2.23 3.79
N ALA A 291 10.49 -2.99 4.87
CA ALA A 291 11.18 -2.77 6.14
C ALA A 291 12.71 -2.92 6.02
N ARG A 292 13.19 -3.76 5.10
CA ARG A 292 14.63 -3.87 4.82
C ARG A 292 15.14 -2.69 3.98
N TRP A 293 14.41 -2.30 2.94
CA TRP A 293 14.71 -1.11 2.13
C TRP A 293 14.80 0.15 3.00
N GLN A 294 13.84 0.35 3.90
CA GLN A 294 13.84 1.48 4.83
C GLN A 294 15.09 1.51 5.71
N ARG A 295 15.57 0.35 6.20
CA ARG A 295 16.77 0.27 7.04
C ARG A 295 18.07 0.44 6.25
N GLU A 296 18.19 -0.22 5.09
CA GLU A 296 19.43 -0.28 4.31
C GLU A 296 19.63 0.95 3.42
N ARG A 297 18.56 1.49 2.84
CA ARG A 297 18.58 2.61 1.88
C ARG A 297 18.01 3.90 2.45
N ARG A 298 17.54 3.90 3.71
CA ARG A 298 16.81 5.02 4.33
C ARG A 298 15.58 5.42 3.51
N GLY A 299 14.88 4.42 2.96
CA GLY A 299 13.66 4.59 2.18
C GLY A 299 12.57 5.35 2.94
N GLY A 300 11.77 6.15 2.23
CA GLY A 300 10.70 6.94 2.82
C GLY A 300 9.44 6.16 3.23
N SER A 301 9.37 4.86 2.94
CA SER A 301 8.25 3.98 3.25
C SER A 301 8.76 2.58 3.58
N ASP A 302 8.01 1.83 4.38
CA ASP A 302 8.24 0.42 4.68
C ASP A 302 7.34 -0.53 3.86
N PHE A 303 6.48 0.03 3.01
CA PHE A 303 5.46 -0.67 2.23
C PHE A 303 4.57 -1.61 3.06
N SER A 304 4.32 -1.29 4.34
CA SER A 304 3.37 -2.05 5.16
C SER A 304 1.92 -1.69 4.85
N GLN A 305 1.68 -0.42 4.50
CA GLN A 305 0.37 0.13 4.12
C GLN A 305 0.10 -0.05 2.63
N THR A 306 -0.26 -1.28 2.25
CA THR A 306 -0.56 -1.61 0.85
C THR A 306 -2.05 -1.67 0.58
N ASN A 307 -2.45 -1.32 -0.64
CA ASN A 307 -3.82 -1.47 -1.12
C ASN A 307 -3.81 -2.29 -2.41
N TRP A 308 -4.91 -2.97 -2.74
CA TRP A 308 -5.06 -3.60 -4.04
C TRP A 308 -5.99 -2.77 -4.90
N GLU A 309 -5.54 -2.45 -6.10
CA GLU A 309 -6.31 -1.67 -7.06
C GLU A 309 -6.47 -2.43 -8.35
N LYS A 310 -7.71 -2.41 -8.86
CA LYS A 310 -8.03 -2.95 -10.18
C LYS A 310 -7.59 -1.94 -11.23
N TYR A 311 -6.85 -2.39 -12.22
CA TYR A 311 -6.49 -1.56 -13.35
C TYR A 311 -7.63 -1.52 -14.37
N GLU A 312 -8.22 -0.34 -14.54
CA GLU A 312 -9.25 -0.03 -15.53
C GLU A 312 -8.66 1.03 -16.45
N HIS A 313 -8.42 0.70 -17.72
CA HIS A 313 -7.82 1.61 -18.69
C HIS A 313 -8.82 2.67 -19.14
#